data_AF-K1U3F1-F1
#
_entry.id   AF-K1U3F1-F1
#
_cell.length_a   1.000
_cell.length_b   1.000
_cell.length_c   1.000
_cell.angle_alpha   90.00
_cell.angle_beta   90.00
_cell.angle_gamma   90.00
#
_symmetry.space_group_name_H-M   'P 1'
#
loop_
_entity.id
_entity.type
_entity.pdbx_description
1 polymer ?
#
loop_
_entity_poly.entity_id
_entity_poly.type
_entity_poly.pdbx_seq_one_letter_code
_entity_poly.pdbx_strand_id
1 'polypeptide(L)'
;TQPTTATQPATQPTTATQPATQPTTVAPSDVPTDGYYVYGDNIKLKLTSIGTDKVGGKIALQKGTYTFKIDNYGTLLGYSKTFTDTTKGLTFNKKFKSSTTLVATGGTYTFQFNTKTNTLVVKYDKNLPNDYLIGDLNTILSPVKGRTIAVGSTYLAAGTYKFKLSADNVVYGYSKVINNTTNGNSLSLNSKYSSYLTLNATGGTYTFTLNTKTKKLVVGYVPTKDEKADDVHVSGDINLVLDDKGGESNVAKGTVKLSEGTYSFKVYNYGTAYTIGSKIVDSGTKNLKSSYTSNVTLIASGGTYTFSFDKTTGALKVTKK
;
A
#
# COMPACT_ATOMS: atom_id res chain seq x y z
N THR A 1 -31.22 14.60 -71.13
CA THR A 1 -31.18 13.72 -69.95
C THR A 1 -30.24 14.34 -68.93
N GLN A 2 -30.80 14.92 -67.86
CA GLN A 2 -30.06 15.64 -66.82
C GLN A 2 -29.75 14.67 -65.67
N PRO A 3 -28.54 14.66 -65.07
CA PRO A 3 -28.24 13.75 -63.99
C PRO A 3 -28.76 14.33 -62.66
N THR A 4 -29.74 13.66 -62.06
CA THR A 4 -30.17 13.91 -60.68
C THR A 4 -29.14 13.31 -59.72
N THR A 5 -28.45 14.18 -58.99
CA THR A 5 -27.54 13.78 -57.90
C THR A 5 -28.38 13.54 -56.65
N ALA A 6 -28.44 12.30 -56.18
CA ALA A 6 -29.12 11.95 -54.94
C ALA A 6 -28.28 12.39 -53.73
N THR A 7 -28.77 13.36 -52.97
CA THR A 7 -28.14 13.80 -51.72
C THR A 7 -28.39 12.75 -50.63
N GLN A 8 -27.32 12.15 -50.12
CA GLN A 8 -27.39 11.20 -49.00
C GLN A 8 -27.68 11.94 -47.68
N PRO A 9 -28.60 11.48 -46.82
CA PRO A 9 -28.86 12.15 -45.55
C PRO A 9 -27.63 12.05 -44.64
N ALA A 10 -27.16 13.20 -44.14
CA ALA A 10 -26.12 13.26 -43.12
C ALA A 10 -26.66 12.66 -41.82
N THR A 11 -26.06 11.58 -41.35
CA THR A 11 -26.35 11.02 -40.02
C THR A 11 -25.80 11.97 -38.96
N GLN A 12 -26.72 12.59 -38.22
CA GLN A 12 -26.45 13.38 -37.04
C GLN A 12 -25.71 12.53 -35.99
N PRO A 13 -24.66 13.02 -35.30
CA PRO A 13 -24.04 12.27 -34.21
C PRO A 13 -25.04 12.19 -33.06
N THR A 14 -25.55 11.00 -32.79
CA THR A 14 -26.27 10.71 -31.55
C THR A 14 -25.27 10.77 -30.41
N THR A 15 -25.41 11.78 -29.56
CA THR A 15 -24.72 11.83 -28.27
C THR A 15 -25.31 10.72 -27.42
N ALA A 16 -24.58 9.62 -27.25
CA ALA A 16 -24.95 8.58 -26.31
C ALA A 16 -24.85 9.17 -24.90
N THR A 17 -25.98 9.55 -24.32
CA THR A 17 -26.08 9.84 -22.89
C THR A 17 -25.83 8.53 -22.16
N GLN A 18 -24.62 8.39 -21.60
CA GLN A 18 -24.26 7.27 -20.74
C GLN A 18 -25.28 7.21 -19.58
N PRO A 19 -25.90 6.04 -19.30
CA PRO A 19 -26.74 5.91 -18.12
C PRO A 19 -25.92 6.28 -16.90
N ALA A 20 -26.42 7.23 -16.10
CA ALA A 20 -25.86 7.53 -14.80
C ALA A 20 -25.89 6.26 -13.97
N THR A 21 -24.74 5.59 -13.82
CA THR A 21 -24.60 4.50 -12.87
C THR A 21 -24.78 5.09 -11.49
N GLN A 22 -25.92 4.78 -10.90
CA GLN A 22 -26.25 4.97 -9.50
C GLN A 22 -25.05 4.60 -8.61
N PRO A 23 -24.78 5.31 -7.50
CA PRO A 23 -23.78 4.90 -6.53
C PRO A 23 -24.11 3.48 -6.09
N THR A 24 -23.23 2.53 -6.41
CA THR A 24 -23.32 1.20 -5.84
C THR A 24 -23.02 1.36 -4.36
N THR A 25 -24.07 1.24 -3.54
CA THR A 25 -23.93 1.15 -2.09
C THR A 25 -22.99 0.00 -1.79
N VAL A 26 -21.84 0.33 -1.18
CA VAL A 26 -20.82 -0.62 -0.75
C VAL A 26 -21.50 -1.73 0.05
N ALA A 27 -21.28 -2.98 -0.34
CA ALA A 27 -21.87 -4.13 0.35
C ALA A 27 -21.41 -4.14 1.83
N PRO A 28 -22.29 -4.48 2.80
CA PRO A 28 -21.99 -4.42 4.24
C PRO A 28 -20.85 -5.33 4.74
N SER A 29 -20.18 -6.09 3.87
CA SER A 29 -19.19 -7.12 4.21
C SER A 29 -17.72 -6.67 4.13
N ASP A 30 -17.43 -5.43 3.73
CA ASP A 30 -16.06 -4.91 3.57
C ASP A 30 -15.62 -3.91 4.65
N VAL A 31 -16.43 -3.73 5.71
CA VAL A 31 -16.10 -2.85 6.85
C VAL A 31 -14.95 -3.49 7.63
N PRO A 32 -13.77 -2.84 7.72
CA PRO A 32 -12.67 -3.35 8.53
C PRO A 32 -13.10 -3.49 9.99
N THR A 33 -12.67 -4.56 10.67
CA THR A 33 -12.99 -4.77 12.10
C THR A 33 -11.79 -4.53 13.03
N ASP A 34 -10.66 -4.11 12.46
CA ASP A 34 -9.35 -4.07 13.11
C ASP A 34 -8.95 -2.68 13.63
N GLY A 35 -9.88 -1.73 13.72
CA GLY A 35 -9.59 -0.40 14.27
C GLY A 35 -10.62 0.68 13.98
N TYR A 36 -10.16 1.92 14.01
CA TYR A 36 -10.96 3.09 13.66
C TYR A 36 -10.74 3.48 12.20
N TYR A 37 -11.84 3.75 11.49
CA TYR A 37 -11.77 4.20 10.10
C TYR A 37 -12.71 5.36 9.82
N VAL A 38 -12.32 6.22 8.89
CA VAL A 38 -13.29 7.01 8.11
C VAL A 38 -13.66 6.15 6.91
N TYR A 39 -14.92 5.75 6.84
CA TYR A 39 -15.38 4.74 5.89
C TYR A 39 -16.62 5.18 5.12
N GLY A 40 -16.58 5.14 3.80
CA GLY A 40 -17.72 5.45 2.93
C GLY A 40 -17.34 5.58 1.46
N ASP A 41 -18.09 6.40 0.71
CA ASP A 41 -17.96 6.52 -0.74
C ASP A 41 -16.55 6.95 -1.15
N ASN A 42 -15.77 6.00 -1.66
CA ASN A 42 -14.37 6.19 -2.04
C ASN A 42 -13.47 6.75 -0.92
N ILE A 43 -13.84 6.55 0.34
CA ILE A 43 -13.02 6.87 1.51
C ILE A 43 -12.87 5.61 2.36
N LYS A 44 -11.62 5.12 2.46
CA LYS A 44 -11.21 4.05 3.38
C LYS A 44 -9.91 4.46 4.05
N LEU A 45 -10.02 5.30 5.08
CA LEU A 45 -8.88 5.86 5.80
C LEU A 45 -8.80 5.23 7.20
N LYS A 46 -7.75 4.45 7.47
CA LYS A 46 -7.43 3.98 8.82
C LYS A 46 -6.96 5.15 9.68
N LEU A 47 -7.49 5.25 10.90
CA LEU A 47 -7.08 6.23 11.89
C LEU A 47 -6.13 5.57 12.90
N THR A 48 -5.01 6.22 13.19
CA THR A 48 -3.99 5.73 14.12
C THR A 48 -3.95 6.58 15.39
N SER A 49 -3.48 6.03 16.49
CA SER A 49 -3.38 6.76 17.77
C SER A 49 -2.49 7.99 17.62
N ILE A 50 -2.99 9.15 18.08
CA ILE A 50 -2.27 10.44 18.11
C ILE A 50 -2.22 11.03 19.52
N GLY A 51 -2.57 10.24 20.53
CA GLY A 51 -2.61 10.63 21.94
C GLY A 51 -3.72 9.92 22.70
N THR A 52 -3.81 10.18 24.00
CA THR A 52 -4.88 9.63 24.84
C THR A 52 -6.25 10.00 24.29
N ASP A 53 -7.10 8.99 24.12
CA ASP A 53 -8.46 9.10 23.58
C ASP A 53 -8.57 9.76 22.19
N LYS A 54 -7.49 9.79 21.40
CA LYS A 54 -7.49 10.43 20.07
C LYS A 54 -6.84 9.56 19.02
N VAL A 55 -7.56 9.39 17.92
CA VAL A 55 -7.05 8.79 16.69
C VAL A 55 -7.12 9.78 15.54
N GLY A 56 -6.23 9.68 14.57
CA GLY A 56 -6.21 10.58 13.44
C GLY A 56 -5.61 9.98 12.18
N GLY A 57 -5.87 10.65 11.06
CA GLY A 57 -5.40 10.25 9.75
C GLY A 57 -5.50 11.41 8.76
N LYS A 58 -4.74 11.33 7.68
CA LYS A 58 -4.76 12.30 6.60
C LYS A 58 -5.14 11.60 5.30
N ILE A 59 -5.97 12.25 4.49
CA ILE A 59 -6.37 11.79 3.16
C ILE A 59 -6.44 13.00 2.24
N ALA A 60 -5.91 12.86 1.03
CA ALA A 60 -6.13 13.85 -0.01
C ALA A 60 -7.42 13.52 -0.75
N LEU A 61 -8.30 14.49 -0.89
CA LEU A 61 -9.58 14.35 -1.58
C LEU A 61 -9.61 15.29 -2.77
N GLN A 62 -10.23 14.82 -3.84
CA GLN A 62 -10.52 15.65 -5.00
C GLN A 62 -11.72 16.55 -4.71
N LYS A 63 -11.95 17.53 -5.59
CA LYS A 63 -13.20 18.30 -5.53
C LYS A 63 -14.37 17.34 -5.76
N GLY A 64 -15.32 17.31 -4.84
CA GLY A 64 -16.47 16.41 -4.93
C GLY A 64 -17.24 16.30 -3.63
N THR A 65 -18.28 15.48 -3.68
CA THR A 65 -19.11 15.15 -2.52
C THR A 65 -18.84 13.72 -2.12
N TYR A 66 -18.48 13.52 -0.86
CA TYR A 66 -18.15 12.24 -0.28
C TYR A 66 -19.11 11.94 0.86
N THR A 67 -19.59 10.72 0.98
CA THR A 67 -20.34 10.29 2.17
C THR A 67 -19.49 9.35 3.01
N PHE A 68 -19.53 9.47 4.33
CA PHE A 68 -18.75 8.62 5.22
C PHE A 68 -19.40 8.44 6.60
N LYS A 69 -18.96 7.40 7.30
CA LYS A 69 -19.21 7.13 8.72
C LYS A 69 -17.86 6.94 9.42
N ILE A 70 -17.88 7.02 10.76
CA ILE A 70 -16.75 6.56 11.55
C ILE A 70 -16.99 5.10 11.89
N ASP A 71 -16.11 4.23 11.45
CA ASP A 71 -16.07 2.87 11.95
C ASP A 71 -15.26 2.81 13.25
N ASN A 72 -15.77 2.05 14.21
CA ASN A 72 -15.16 1.78 15.50
C ASN A 72 -15.18 0.27 15.73
N TYR A 73 -14.12 -0.41 15.29
CA TYR A 73 -13.99 -1.88 15.37
C TYR A 73 -15.23 -2.61 14.83
N GLY A 74 -15.67 -2.23 13.62
CA GLY A 74 -16.87 -2.79 12.97
C GLY A 74 -18.20 -2.13 13.37
N THR A 75 -18.21 -1.21 14.34
CA THR A 75 -19.39 -0.42 14.69
C THR A 75 -19.42 0.92 13.96
N LEU A 76 -20.35 1.08 13.01
CA LEU A 76 -20.52 2.32 12.26
C LEU A 76 -21.27 3.41 13.03
N LEU A 77 -20.65 4.57 13.19
CA LEU A 77 -21.19 5.78 13.81
C LEU A 77 -21.52 6.84 12.74
N GLY A 78 -22.74 7.36 12.75
CA GLY A 78 -23.20 8.41 11.82
C GLY A 78 -23.42 9.77 12.50
N TYR A 79 -23.82 10.76 11.70
CA TYR A 79 -24.20 12.10 12.18
C TYR A 79 -25.24 12.82 11.29
N SER A 80 -25.37 12.46 10.01
CA SER A 80 -26.39 12.99 9.08
C SER A 80 -26.26 14.47 8.70
N LYS A 81 -25.11 15.13 8.94
CA LYS A 81 -24.86 16.52 8.50
C LYS A 81 -23.77 16.61 7.43
N THR A 82 -23.75 17.75 6.76
CA THR A 82 -22.74 18.11 5.75
C THR A 82 -21.59 18.89 6.38
N PHE A 83 -20.37 18.42 6.17
CA PHE A 83 -19.12 19.10 6.41
C PHE A 83 -18.72 19.93 5.18
N THR A 84 -18.23 21.13 5.46
CA THR A 84 -17.46 21.95 4.53
C THR A 84 -16.03 22.09 5.06
N ASP A 85 -15.12 22.61 4.24
CA ASP A 85 -13.69 22.78 4.56
C ASP A 85 -13.40 23.56 5.86
N THR A 86 -14.37 24.31 6.39
CA THR A 86 -14.24 25.15 7.58
C THR A 86 -14.89 24.57 8.84
N THR A 87 -15.50 23.39 8.76
CA THR A 87 -16.35 22.84 9.84
C THR A 87 -15.50 22.28 11.00
N LYS A 88 -15.62 22.83 12.22
CA LYS A 88 -14.93 22.35 13.43
C LYS A 88 -15.89 21.61 14.37
N GLY A 89 -15.49 20.40 14.79
CA GLY A 89 -15.97 19.68 15.99
C GLY A 89 -17.44 19.25 15.98
N LEU A 90 -17.71 18.00 15.59
CA LEU A 90 -19.06 17.41 15.58
C LEU A 90 -19.08 16.04 16.28
N THR A 91 -20.12 15.76 17.06
CA THR A 91 -20.28 14.51 17.84
C THR A 91 -21.02 13.43 17.05
N PHE A 92 -20.34 12.34 16.71
CA PHE A 92 -20.91 11.17 16.04
C PHE A 92 -21.62 10.25 17.06
N ASN A 93 -22.68 9.57 16.64
CA ASN A 93 -23.44 8.67 17.51
C ASN A 93 -24.00 7.47 16.75
N LYS A 94 -23.98 6.29 17.36
CA LYS A 94 -24.57 5.05 16.80
C LYS A 94 -26.07 5.16 16.49
N LYS A 95 -26.79 6.07 17.16
CA LYS A 95 -28.22 6.32 16.94
C LYS A 95 -28.48 6.98 15.57
N PHE A 96 -27.50 7.68 15.00
CA PHE A 96 -27.62 8.26 13.68
C PHE A 96 -27.27 7.22 12.62
N LYS A 97 -28.31 6.69 11.95
CA LYS A 97 -28.14 5.67 10.91
C LYS A 97 -27.61 6.24 9.59
N SER A 98 -27.78 7.54 9.34
CA SER A 98 -27.37 8.14 8.06
C SER A 98 -25.89 8.52 8.06
N SER A 99 -25.30 8.45 6.86
CA SER A 99 -23.93 8.88 6.61
C SER A 99 -23.78 10.39 6.78
N THR A 100 -22.55 10.80 7.03
CA THR A 100 -22.12 12.20 7.02
C THR A 100 -21.67 12.56 5.62
N THR A 101 -21.92 13.79 5.17
CA THR A 101 -21.44 14.27 3.86
C THR A 101 -20.24 15.18 4.06
N LEU A 102 -19.21 15.09 3.22
CA LEU A 102 -18.12 16.05 3.10
C LEU A 102 -18.11 16.60 1.68
N VAL A 103 -18.28 17.91 1.54
CA VAL A 103 -18.08 18.61 0.26
C VAL A 103 -16.64 19.08 0.22
N ALA A 104 -15.80 18.33 -0.47
CA ALA A 104 -14.38 18.64 -0.61
C ALA A 104 -14.17 19.58 -1.80
N THR A 105 -13.27 20.57 -1.64
CA THR A 105 -12.88 21.49 -2.72
C THR A 105 -11.60 21.06 -3.44
N GLY A 106 -10.99 19.96 -3.00
CA GLY A 106 -9.66 19.54 -3.42
C GLY A 106 -8.62 19.99 -2.39
N GLY A 107 -7.95 19.03 -1.75
CA GLY A 107 -6.85 19.30 -0.82
C GLY A 107 -6.60 18.14 0.13
N THR A 108 -5.78 18.37 1.15
CA THR A 108 -5.51 17.39 2.20
C THR A 108 -6.45 17.61 3.38
N TYR A 109 -7.17 16.57 3.76
CA TYR A 109 -8.08 16.55 4.90
C TYR A 109 -7.45 15.75 6.03
N THR A 110 -7.34 16.35 7.21
CA THR A 110 -6.91 15.68 8.44
C THR A 110 -8.13 15.40 9.30
N PHE A 111 -8.42 14.12 9.52
CA PHE A 111 -9.47 13.64 10.41
C PHE A 111 -8.88 13.37 11.79
N GLN A 112 -9.50 13.89 12.84
CA GLN A 112 -9.14 13.61 14.23
C GLN A 112 -10.40 13.25 15.01
N PHE A 113 -10.45 12.02 15.50
CA PHE A 113 -11.59 11.48 16.22
C PHE A 113 -11.23 11.28 17.69
N ASN A 114 -12.04 11.81 18.59
CA ASN A 114 -11.93 11.52 20.01
C ASN A 114 -12.75 10.26 20.31
N THR A 115 -12.09 9.21 20.79
CA THR A 115 -12.71 7.89 21.00
C THR A 115 -13.59 7.84 22.25
N LYS A 116 -13.39 8.76 23.20
CA LYS A 116 -14.18 8.86 24.44
C LYS A 116 -15.47 9.64 24.24
N THR A 117 -15.39 10.79 23.56
CA THR A 117 -16.55 11.67 23.31
C THR A 117 -17.23 11.41 21.98
N ASN A 118 -16.66 10.54 21.12
CA ASN A 118 -17.08 10.31 19.74
C ASN A 118 -17.13 11.58 18.89
N THR A 119 -16.24 12.55 19.12
CA THR A 119 -16.22 13.81 18.37
C THR A 119 -15.19 13.80 17.26
N LEU A 120 -15.59 14.14 16.04
CA LEU A 120 -14.72 14.31 14.89
C LEU A 120 -14.41 15.78 14.63
N VAL A 121 -13.13 16.07 14.41
CA VAL A 121 -12.62 17.32 13.86
C VAL A 121 -12.02 17.02 12.49
N VAL A 122 -12.43 17.77 11.47
CA VAL A 122 -11.83 17.73 10.14
C VAL A 122 -11.08 19.04 9.95
N LYS A 123 -9.79 18.97 9.63
CA LYS A 123 -8.99 20.14 9.23
C LYS A 123 -8.67 20.04 7.75
N TYR A 124 -8.80 21.15 7.05
CA TYR A 124 -8.49 21.25 5.63
C TYR A 124 -7.19 22.02 5.42
N ASP A 125 -6.33 21.46 4.58
CA ASP A 125 -5.19 22.13 3.98
C ASP A 125 -5.42 22.20 2.46
N LYS A 126 -5.45 23.43 1.93
CA LYS A 126 -5.68 23.71 0.51
C LYS A 126 -4.54 23.19 -0.37
N ASN A 127 -3.37 22.94 0.19
CA ASN A 127 -2.26 22.38 -0.55
C ASN A 127 -2.53 20.89 -0.79
N LEU A 128 -2.87 20.59 -2.04
CA LEU A 128 -2.92 19.22 -2.52
C LEU A 128 -1.48 18.73 -2.71
N PRO A 129 -1.15 17.50 -2.27
CA PRO A 129 0.11 16.89 -2.68
C PRO A 129 0.14 16.82 -4.21
N ASN A 130 1.29 17.14 -4.82
CA ASN A 130 1.39 17.26 -6.28
C ASN A 130 0.95 15.98 -7.02
N ASP A 131 1.18 14.81 -6.42
CA ASP A 131 0.80 13.51 -6.97
C ASP A 131 0.33 12.56 -5.85
N TYR A 132 -0.80 11.86 -6.03
CA TYR A 132 -1.29 10.86 -5.07
C TYR A 132 -2.29 9.88 -5.70
N LEU A 133 -2.44 8.71 -5.08
CA LEU A 133 -3.38 7.68 -5.50
C LEU A 133 -4.72 7.84 -4.76
N ILE A 134 -5.83 7.72 -5.50
CA ILE A 134 -7.20 7.89 -5.00
C ILE A 134 -8.08 6.67 -5.32
N GLY A 135 -9.11 6.45 -4.50
CA GLY A 135 -10.03 5.31 -4.60
C GLY A 135 -9.91 4.43 -3.37
N ASP A 136 -9.71 3.13 -3.57
CA ASP A 136 -9.41 2.20 -2.48
C ASP A 136 -8.00 2.42 -1.90
N LEU A 137 -7.12 3.08 -2.67
CA LEU A 137 -5.81 3.54 -2.21
C LEU A 137 -5.88 5.02 -1.84
N ASN A 138 -5.25 5.36 -0.72
CA ASN A 138 -5.14 6.73 -0.20
C ASN A 138 -3.67 7.11 0.05
N THR A 139 -2.81 6.84 -0.95
CA THR A 139 -1.35 6.95 -0.82
C THR A 139 -0.84 8.23 -1.45
N ILE A 140 -0.20 9.08 -0.64
CA ILE A 140 0.50 10.28 -1.12
C ILE A 140 1.82 9.86 -1.78
N LEU A 141 2.11 10.39 -2.98
CA LEU A 141 3.39 10.19 -3.65
C LEU A 141 4.28 11.40 -3.36
N SER A 142 5.36 11.18 -2.62
CA SER A 142 6.28 12.25 -2.24
C SER A 142 7.33 12.46 -3.34
N PRO A 143 7.56 13.70 -3.80
CA PRO A 143 8.56 13.98 -4.82
C PRO A 143 9.98 13.67 -4.31
N VAL A 144 10.81 13.09 -5.16
CA VAL A 144 12.22 12.82 -4.84
C VAL A 144 13.07 14.00 -5.30
N LYS A 145 13.76 14.66 -4.37
CA LYS A 145 14.57 15.86 -4.64
C LYS A 145 15.58 15.60 -5.76
N GLY A 146 15.60 16.48 -6.76
CA GLY A 146 16.49 16.40 -7.91
C GLY A 146 16.14 15.32 -8.94
N ARG A 147 14.97 14.68 -8.85
CA ARG A 147 14.52 13.65 -9.79
C ARG A 147 13.11 13.93 -10.30
N THR A 148 12.78 13.46 -11.50
CA THR A 148 11.42 13.55 -12.08
C THR A 148 10.55 12.36 -11.64
N ILE A 149 10.61 12.01 -10.35
CA ILE A 149 9.84 10.91 -9.78
C ILE A 149 9.19 11.31 -8.46
N ALA A 150 8.02 10.74 -8.19
CA ALA A 150 7.36 10.76 -6.90
C ALA A 150 7.11 9.32 -6.43
N VAL A 151 7.29 9.05 -5.14
CA VAL A 151 7.23 7.71 -4.56
C VAL A 151 6.31 7.70 -3.35
N GLY A 152 5.45 6.70 -3.27
CA GLY A 152 4.67 6.39 -2.08
C GLY A 152 4.59 4.89 -1.86
N SER A 153 4.39 4.48 -0.63
CA SER A 153 4.24 3.07 -0.28
C SER A 153 3.08 2.89 0.68
N THR A 154 2.36 1.77 0.54
CA THR A 154 1.34 1.39 1.50
C THR A 154 1.33 -0.12 1.69
N TYR A 155 1.02 -0.54 2.90
CA TYR A 155 0.66 -1.91 3.17
C TYR A 155 -0.76 -2.18 2.66
N LEU A 156 -0.96 -3.31 1.98
CA LEU A 156 -2.26 -3.79 1.52
C LEU A 156 -2.46 -5.22 1.98
N ALA A 157 -3.62 -5.54 2.56
CA ALA A 157 -4.03 -6.92 2.77
C ALA A 157 -4.33 -7.60 1.41
N ALA A 158 -4.42 -8.92 1.39
CA ALA A 158 -4.87 -9.64 0.20
C ALA A 158 -6.27 -9.14 -0.20
N GLY A 159 -6.48 -8.87 -1.49
CA GLY A 159 -7.74 -8.34 -1.99
C GLY A 159 -7.59 -7.54 -3.28
N THR A 160 -8.71 -7.00 -3.74
CA THR A 160 -8.80 -6.22 -4.98
C THR A 160 -8.98 -4.76 -4.66
N TYR A 161 -8.10 -3.91 -5.17
CA TYR A 161 -8.08 -2.46 -4.92
C TYR A 161 -8.21 -1.69 -6.22
N LYS A 162 -9.18 -0.78 -6.31
CA LYS A 162 -9.40 0.11 -7.44
C LYS A 162 -8.87 1.49 -7.13
N PHE A 163 -7.99 2.01 -7.99
CA PHE A 163 -7.42 3.34 -7.77
C PHE A 163 -7.16 4.12 -9.07
N LYS A 164 -6.96 5.43 -8.93
CA LYS A 164 -6.52 6.34 -10.00
C LYS A 164 -5.37 7.18 -9.50
N LEU A 165 -4.61 7.77 -10.42
CA LEU A 165 -3.67 8.82 -10.07
C LEU A 165 -4.39 10.17 -10.11
N SER A 166 -4.20 10.97 -9.07
CA SER A 166 -4.45 12.40 -9.12
C SER A 166 -3.11 13.11 -9.15
N ALA A 167 -2.91 13.97 -10.15
CA ALA A 167 -1.72 14.77 -10.32
C ALA A 167 -2.10 16.13 -10.88
N ASP A 168 -1.59 17.22 -10.29
CA ASP A 168 -1.84 18.59 -10.78
C ASP A 168 -3.34 18.94 -10.95
N ASN A 169 -4.20 18.49 -10.02
CA ASN A 169 -5.68 18.57 -10.10
C ASN A 169 -6.33 17.84 -11.29
N VAL A 170 -5.59 16.99 -11.98
CA VAL A 170 -6.07 16.16 -13.07
C VAL A 170 -6.09 14.70 -12.64
N VAL A 171 -7.14 13.97 -13.02
CA VAL A 171 -7.26 12.53 -12.76
C VAL A 171 -6.76 11.76 -13.98
N TYR A 172 -5.86 10.82 -13.73
CA TYR A 172 -5.30 9.92 -14.72
C TYR A 172 -5.74 8.50 -14.40
N GLY A 173 -6.42 7.88 -15.36
CA GLY A 173 -6.90 6.50 -15.28
C GLY A 173 -6.24 5.60 -16.30
N TYR A 174 -6.48 4.29 -16.13
CA TYR A 174 -6.11 3.28 -17.10
C TYR A 174 -6.84 1.97 -16.77
N SER A 175 -7.67 1.46 -17.69
CA SER A 175 -8.45 0.23 -17.45
C SER A 175 -7.57 -1.02 -17.55
N LYS A 176 -6.69 -1.22 -16.58
CA LYS A 176 -5.75 -2.35 -16.54
C LYS A 176 -5.72 -2.98 -15.16
N VAL A 177 -5.62 -4.31 -15.17
CA VAL A 177 -5.39 -5.13 -13.98
C VAL A 177 -3.89 -5.31 -13.77
N ILE A 178 -3.45 -5.09 -12.54
CA ILE A 178 -2.09 -5.26 -12.06
C ILE A 178 -2.11 -6.44 -11.09
N ASN A 179 -1.25 -7.43 -11.34
CA ASN A 179 -1.00 -8.55 -10.44
C ASN A 179 0.45 -8.50 -9.94
N ASN A 180 0.77 -9.23 -8.87
CA ASN A 180 2.11 -9.21 -8.25
C ASN A 180 3.23 -9.69 -9.18
N THR A 181 2.90 -10.45 -10.22
CA THR A 181 3.85 -10.93 -11.24
C THR A 181 4.22 -9.87 -12.27
N THR A 182 3.54 -8.71 -12.30
CA THR A 182 3.81 -7.62 -13.26
C THR A 182 4.91 -6.65 -12.80
N ASN A 183 5.66 -7.01 -11.75
CA ASN A 183 6.72 -6.22 -11.14
C ASN A 183 7.69 -5.64 -12.19
N GLY A 184 7.68 -4.31 -12.34
CA GLY A 184 8.67 -3.56 -13.13
C GLY A 184 8.17 -2.97 -14.45
N ASN A 185 7.03 -3.39 -14.99
CA ASN A 185 6.49 -2.79 -16.21
C ASN A 185 5.82 -1.43 -15.93
N SER A 186 6.28 -0.38 -16.61
CA SER A 186 5.69 0.95 -16.49
C SER A 186 4.33 1.05 -17.19
N LEU A 187 3.33 1.58 -16.50
CA LEU A 187 1.99 1.85 -17.00
C LEU A 187 1.88 3.32 -17.40
N SER A 188 1.66 3.60 -18.68
CA SER A 188 1.41 4.98 -19.14
C SER A 188 -0.02 5.38 -18.83
N LEU A 189 -0.20 6.21 -17.80
CA LEU A 189 -1.52 6.72 -17.41
C LEU A 189 -1.93 7.88 -18.33
N ASN A 190 -3.24 8.06 -18.55
CA ASN A 190 -3.76 9.12 -19.41
C ASN A 190 -4.98 9.79 -18.79
N SER A 191 -5.04 11.12 -18.86
CA SER A 191 -6.15 11.91 -18.32
C SER A 191 -7.45 11.79 -19.13
N LYS A 192 -7.37 11.30 -20.38
CA LYS A 192 -8.54 10.97 -21.20
C LYS A 192 -9.32 9.76 -20.64
N TYR A 193 -8.68 8.92 -19.83
CA TYR A 193 -9.31 7.76 -19.24
C TYR A 193 -9.77 8.08 -17.83
N SER A 194 -11.07 7.97 -17.60
CA SER A 194 -11.69 8.09 -16.27
C SER A 194 -11.82 6.75 -15.55
N SER A 195 -11.36 5.65 -16.16
CA SER A 195 -11.44 4.30 -15.60
C SER A 195 -10.41 4.06 -14.50
N TYR A 196 -10.79 3.24 -13.51
CA TYR A 196 -9.90 2.81 -12.43
C TYR A 196 -8.87 1.80 -12.94
N LEU A 197 -7.67 1.86 -12.35
CA LEU A 197 -6.75 0.72 -12.32
C LEU A 197 -7.25 -0.27 -11.27
N THR A 198 -7.01 -1.55 -11.51
CA THR A 198 -7.29 -2.61 -10.53
C THR A 198 -5.98 -3.25 -10.10
N LEU A 199 -5.71 -3.31 -8.80
CA LEU A 199 -4.59 -4.05 -8.21
C LEU A 199 -5.13 -5.25 -7.43
N ASN A 200 -4.74 -6.45 -7.85
CA ASN A 200 -5.02 -7.67 -7.10
C ASN A 200 -3.83 -7.93 -6.16
N ALA A 201 -3.94 -7.43 -4.93
CA ALA A 201 -2.90 -7.60 -3.93
C ALA A 201 -3.00 -8.99 -3.27
N THR A 202 -1.87 -9.60 -2.93
CA THR A 202 -1.84 -10.86 -2.14
C THR A 202 -1.45 -10.66 -0.68
N GLY A 203 -1.39 -9.40 -0.21
CA GLY A 203 -0.80 -9.08 1.09
C GLY A 203 0.64 -8.57 0.93
N GLY A 204 0.92 -7.35 1.38
CA GLY A 204 2.29 -6.83 1.46
C GLY A 204 2.42 -5.34 1.29
N THR A 205 3.67 -4.89 1.21
CA THR A 205 4.00 -3.50 0.96
C THR A 205 4.11 -3.26 -0.53
N TYR A 206 3.24 -2.41 -1.06
CA TYR A 206 3.27 -1.97 -2.45
C TYR A 206 3.91 -0.58 -2.52
N THR A 207 4.87 -0.43 -3.42
CA THR A 207 5.53 0.84 -3.72
C THR A 207 5.06 1.35 -5.07
N PHE A 208 4.70 2.62 -5.15
CA PHE A 208 4.21 3.28 -6.34
C PHE A 208 5.22 4.34 -6.73
N THR A 209 5.89 4.14 -7.86
CA THR A 209 6.84 5.10 -8.42
C THR A 209 6.24 5.75 -9.66
N LEU A 210 5.93 7.03 -9.57
CA LEU A 210 5.41 7.82 -10.66
C LEU A 210 6.51 8.66 -11.29
N ASN A 211 6.67 8.59 -12.61
CA ASN A 211 7.39 9.62 -13.34
C ASN A 211 6.49 10.84 -13.53
N THR A 212 6.81 11.95 -12.86
CA THR A 212 5.92 13.12 -12.77
C THR A 212 5.73 13.87 -14.08
N LYS A 213 6.67 13.71 -15.04
CA LYS A 213 6.60 14.32 -16.38
C LYS A 213 5.80 13.48 -17.37
N THR A 214 6.05 12.18 -17.42
CA THR A 214 5.44 11.27 -18.41
C THR A 214 4.18 10.57 -17.90
N LYS A 215 3.87 10.74 -16.60
CA LYS A 215 2.79 10.05 -15.88
C LYS A 215 2.83 8.51 -16.04
N LYS A 216 4.04 7.97 -16.19
CA LYS A 216 4.28 6.52 -16.14
C LYS A 216 4.35 6.05 -14.70
N LEU A 217 3.47 5.12 -14.32
CA LEU A 217 3.41 4.52 -13.00
C LEU A 217 4.06 3.14 -13.02
N VAL A 218 4.99 2.89 -12.11
CA VAL A 218 5.52 1.56 -11.82
C VAL A 218 5.01 1.16 -10.45
N VAL A 219 4.44 -0.05 -10.37
CA VAL A 219 4.05 -0.67 -9.11
C VAL A 219 5.10 -1.72 -8.77
N GLY A 220 5.82 -1.50 -7.69
CA GLY A 220 6.68 -2.47 -7.04
C GLY A 220 5.92 -3.16 -5.92
N TYR A 221 6.20 -4.44 -5.73
CA TYR A 221 5.62 -5.23 -4.66
C TYR A 221 6.73 -5.88 -3.85
N VAL A 222 6.66 -5.66 -2.54
CA VAL A 222 7.38 -6.45 -1.55
C VAL A 222 6.28 -7.21 -0.79
N PRO A 223 6.22 -8.55 -0.85
CA PRO A 223 5.26 -9.31 -0.06
C PRO A 223 5.30 -8.90 1.40
N THR A 224 4.20 -9.09 2.11
CA THR A 224 4.30 -9.15 3.56
C THR A 224 5.24 -10.32 3.78
N LYS A 225 6.51 -10.02 4.06
CA LYS A 225 7.24 -10.93 4.90
C LYS A 225 6.42 -10.93 6.16
N ASP A 226 5.72 -12.04 6.40
CA ASP A 226 5.77 -12.51 7.75
C ASP A 226 7.27 -12.70 8.03
N GLU A 227 7.93 -11.69 8.60
CA GLU A 227 9.28 -11.86 9.11
C GLU A 227 9.29 -12.94 10.22
N LYS A 228 8.16 -13.60 10.54
CA LYS A 228 8.08 -14.55 11.63
C LYS A 228 7.18 -15.80 11.42
N ALA A 229 6.84 -16.27 10.22
CA ALA A 229 6.16 -17.58 10.13
C ALA A 229 6.47 -18.45 8.91
N ASP A 230 6.63 -17.90 7.70
CA ASP A 230 6.50 -18.73 6.50
C ASP A 230 7.75 -18.84 5.61
N ASP A 231 8.82 -18.09 5.91
CA ASP A 231 10.09 -18.15 5.16
C ASP A 231 11.29 -18.47 6.05
N VAL A 232 12.30 -19.10 5.46
CA VAL A 232 13.65 -19.15 6.05
C VAL A 232 14.42 -17.90 5.64
N HIS A 233 14.94 -17.13 6.60
CA HIS A 233 15.63 -15.88 6.28
C HIS A 233 16.72 -15.52 7.30
N VAL A 234 17.60 -14.60 6.89
CA VAL A 234 18.58 -13.94 7.74
C VAL A 234 18.08 -12.52 8.03
N SER A 235 18.11 -12.09 9.30
CA SER A 235 17.68 -10.76 9.73
C SER A 235 18.63 -10.18 10.80
N GLY A 236 18.87 -8.86 10.74
CA GLY A 236 19.83 -8.12 11.55
C GLY A 236 20.59 -7.12 10.67
N ASP A 237 21.92 -7.09 10.79
CA ASP A 237 22.78 -6.30 9.91
C ASP A 237 22.76 -6.82 8.46
N ILE A 238 22.34 -8.07 8.26
CA ILE A 238 22.10 -8.70 6.96
C ILE A 238 20.61 -9.06 6.89
N ASN A 239 19.95 -8.64 5.81
CA ASN A 239 18.55 -8.96 5.56
C ASN A 239 18.42 -9.71 4.22
N LEU A 240 18.27 -11.03 4.28
CA LEU A 240 18.30 -11.93 3.13
C LEU A 240 17.25 -13.04 3.26
N VAL A 241 16.39 -13.21 2.25
CA VAL A 241 15.52 -14.40 2.14
C VAL A 241 16.32 -15.57 1.61
N LEU A 242 16.15 -16.75 2.21
CA LEU A 242 16.72 -17.99 1.71
C LEU A 242 15.63 -18.73 0.93
N ASP A 243 15.90 -19.05 -0.33
CA ASP A 243 15.04 -19.85 -1.17
C ASP A 243 15.03 -21.30 -0.66
N ASP A 244 13.86 -21.77 -0.26
CA ASP A 244 13.61 -23.11 0.25
C ASP A 244 12.87 -24.01 -0.76
N LYS A 245 12.63 -23.54 -1.99
CA LYS A 245 11.79 -24.19 -3.01
C LYS A 245 12.58 -24.85 -4.15
N GLY A 246 13.92 -24.90 -4.08
CA GLY A 246 14.76 -25.23 -5.25
C GLY A 246 16.03 -26.06 -5.03
N GLY A 247 16.07 -27.05 -4.13
CA GLY A 247 17.26 -27.91 -3.94
C GLY A 247 17.08 -29.10 -2.98
N GLU A 248 18.20 -29.66 -2.49
CA GLU A 248 18.28 -30.74 -1.48
C GLU A 248 17.17 -30.61 -0.42
N SER A 249 16.40 -31.68 -0.22
CA SER A 249 15.28 -31.70 0.72
C SER A 249 15.76 -31.17 2.08
N ASN A 250 15.19 -30.04 2.52
CA ASN A 250 15.44 -29.34 3.79
C ASN A 250 16.55 -28.27 3.84
N VAL A 251 17.19 -27.87 2.75
CA VAL A 251 18.17 -26.77 2.76
C VAL A 251 17.64 -25.51 2.08
N ALA A 252 17.58 -24.40 2.81
CA ALA A 252 17.26 -23.08 2.25
C ALA A 252 18.53 -22.31 1.88
N LYS A 253 18.59 -21.67 0.71
CA LYS A 253 19.82 -21.01 0.19
C LYS A 253 19.55 -19.61 -0.32
N GLY A 254 20.48 -18.68 -0.08
CA GLY A 254 20.40 -17.31 -0.58
C GLY A 254 21.77 -16.69 -0.75
N THR A 255 21.88 -15.66 -1.60
CA THR A 255 23.13 -14.96 -1.85
C THR A 255 22.99 -13.46 -1.60
N VAL A 256 24.04 -12.84 -1.06
CA VAL A 256 24.10 -11.40 -0.79
C VAL A 256 25.51 -10.87 -1.03
N LYS A 257 25.63 -9.64 -1.53
CA LYS A 257 26.90 -8.92 -1.60
C LYS A 257 27.13 -8.15 -0.31
N LEU A 258 28.28 -8.34 0.33
CA LEU A 258 28.69 -7.64 1.54
C LEU A 258 29.95 -6.84 1.27
N SER A 259 30.10 -5.72 1.96
CA SER A 259 31.37 -4.99 2.06
C SER A 259 32.25 -5.66 3.13
N GLU A 260 33.51 -5.24 3.22
CA GLU A 260 34.33 -5.61 4.37
C GLU A 260 33.70 -5.06 5.65
N GLY A 261 33.58 -5.90 6.69
CA GLY A 261 32.94 -5.51 7.93
C GLY A 261 32.54 -6.66 8.84
N THR A 262 32.02 -6.31 10.00
CA THR A 262 31.43 -7.26 10.97
C THR A 262 29.92 -7.11 10.97
N TYR A 263 29.21 -8.22 10.85
CA TYR A 263 27.76 -8.29 10.73
C TYR A 263 27.17 -9.18 11.81
N SER A 264 26.18 -8.69 12.54
CA SER A 264 25.42 -9.39 13.56
C SER A 264 24.00 -9.70 13.06
N PHE A 265 23.61 -10.98 13.06
CA PHE A 265 22.31 -11.41 12.56
C PHE A 265 21.76 -12.65 13.27
N LYS A 266 20.50 -12.98 12.98
CA LYS A 266 19.84 -14.24 13.33
C LYS A 266 19.36 -14.92 12.06
N VAL A 267 19.27 -16.25 12.09
CA VAL A 267 18.56 -17.02 11.06
C VAL A 267 17.19 -17.34 11.62
N TYR A 268 16.13 -17.08 10.86
CA TYR A 268 14.78 -17.49 11.21
C TYR A 268 14.39 -18.65 10.31
N ASN A 269 13.85 -19.70 10.90
CA ASN A 269 13.25 -20.83 10.21
C ASN A 269 11.77 -20.83 10.57
N TYR A 270 10.91 -20.42 9.63
CA TYR A 270 9.46 -20.35 9.81
C TYR A 270 9.07 -19.71 11.16
N GLY A 271 9.65 -18.53 11.43
CA GLY A 271 9.40 -17.78 12.66
C GLY A 271 10.26 -18.09 13.87
N THR A 272 10.87 -19.27 13.91
CA THR A 272 11.75 -19.64 15.01
C THR A 272 13.15 -19.07 14.78
N ALA A 273 13.64 -18.24 15.69
CA ALA A 273 15.00 -17.71 15.62
C ALA A 273 16.02 -18.80 15.99
N TYR A 274 17.07 -18.91 15.20
CA TYR A 274 18.24 -19.76 15.39
C TYR A 274 19.46 -18.84 15.49
N THR A 275 20.23 -19.00 16.57
CA THR A 275 21.36 -18.13 16.86
C THR A 275 22.57 -18.94 17.34
N ILE A 276 23.72 -18.27 17.46
CA ILE A 276 24.94 -18.83 18.04
C ILE A 276 25.82 -17.68 18.53
N GLY A 277 26.34 -17.76 19.76
CA GLY A 277 27.29 -16.76 20.29
C GLY A 277 28.71 -16.84 19.72
N SER A 278 28.89 -17.47 18.56
CA SER A 278 30.19 -17.74 17.93
C SER A 278 30.34 -16.98 16.62
N LYS A 279 31.60 -16.74 16.23
CA LYS A 279 31.94 -16.05 14.98
C LYS A 279 32.15 -16.99 13.79
N ILE A 280 31.83 -16.49 12.61
CA ILE A 280 32.22 -17.04 11.29
C ILE A 280 33.12 -16.00 10.63
N VAL A 281 34.28 -16.43 10.10
CA VAL A 281 35.22 -15.54 9.39
C VAL A 281 35.25 -15.98 7.95
N ASP A 282 34.71 -15.14 7.06
CA ASP A 282 34.50 -15.34 5.61
C ASP A 282 33.70 -16.57 5.18
N SER A 283 34.05 -17.76 5.64
CA SER A 283 33.38 -19.00 5.30
C SER A 283 33.45 -19.98 6.46
N GLY A 284 32.42 -20.81 6.58
CA GLY A 284 32.39 -21.84 7.60
C GLY A 284 30.99 -22.36 7.87
N THR A 285 30.94 -23.46 8.61
CA THR A 285 29.69 -24.08 9.06
C THR A 285 29.58 -23.98 10.58
N LYS A 286 28.37 -23.68 11.05
CA LYS A 286 28.02 -23.64 12.48
C LYS A 286 26.63 -24.22 12.68
N ASN A 287 26.43 -24.92 13.81
CA ASN A 287 25.11 -25.41 14.21
C ASN A 287 24.47 -24.40 15.14
N LEU A 288 23.40 -23.78 14.67
CA LEU A 288 22.66 -22.79 15.44
C LEU A 288 21.59 -23.51 16.27
N LYS A 289 21.17 -22.89 17.38
CA LYS A 289 20.05 -23.40 18.19
C LYS A 289 19.06 -22.28 18.49
N SER A 290 17.80 -22.67 18.64
CA SER A 290 16.73 -21.74 19.02
C SER A 290 16.74 -21.36 20.50
N SER A 291 17.40 -22.17 21.35
CA SER A 291 17.56 -21.88 22.78
C SER A 291 18.65 -20.85 23.09
N TYR A 292 19.47 -20.47 22.10
CA TYR A 292 20.51 -19.47 22.28
C TYR A 292 19.96 -18.06 22.05
N THR A 293 20.51 -17.09 22.78
CA THR A 293 20.05 -15.69 22.74
C THR A 293 21.01 -14.75 22.00
N SER A 294 22.29 -15.11 21.90
CA SER A 294 23.33 -14.30 21.26
C SER A 294 23.31 -14.43 19.73
N ASN A 295 23.35 -13.29 19.03
CA ASN A 295 23.37 -13.23 17.57
C ASN A 295 24.61 -13.91 16.96
N VAL A 296 24.44 -14.39 15.73
CA VAL A 296 25.55 -14.85 14.88
C VAL A 296 26.40 -13.65 14.48
N THR A 297 27.72 -13.79 14.56
CA THR A 297 28.67 -12.77 14.06
C THR A 297 29.39 -13.28 12.82
N LEU A 298 29.29 -12.57 11.69
CA LEU A 298 30.08 -12.80 10.48
C LEU A 298 31.09 -11.67 10.30
N ILE A 299 32.36 -12.02 10.16
CA ILE A 299 33.43 -11.10 9.74
C ILE A 299 33.66 -11.37 8.25
N ALA A 300 33.31 -10.41 7.41
CA ALA A 300 33.41 -10.48 5.96
C ALA A 300 34.57 -9.62 5.45
N SER A 301 35.36 -10.12 4.52
CA SER A 301 36.39 -9.36 3.78
C SER A 301 35.87 -8.77 2.46
N GLY A 302 34.55 -8.62 2.33
CA GLY A 302 33.86 -8.08 1.14
C GLY A 302 33.75 -9.09 0.00
N GLY A 303 32.62 -9.08 -0.73
CA GLY A 303 32.36 -10.01 -1.84
C GLY A 303 30.94 -10.56 -1.85
N THR A 304 30.72 -11.65 -2.60
CA THR A 304 29.41 -12.33 -2.63
C THR A 304 29.44 -13.53 -1.70
N TYR A 305 28.48 -13.58 -0.78
CA TYR A 305 28.33 -14.65 0.21
C TYR A 305 27.07 -15.45 -0.08
N THR A 306 27.19 -16.77 0.00
CA THR A 306 26.08 -17.71 -0.05
C THR A 306 25.81 -18.24 1.35
N PHE A 307 24.57 -18.10 1.80
CA PHE A 307 24.05 -18.68 3.03
C PHE A 307 23.26 -19.93 2.68
N SER A 308 23.53 -21.03 3.36
CA SER A 308 22.79 -22.29 3.24
C SER A 308 22.41 -22.76 4.63
N PHE A 309 21.12 -22.88 4.91
CA PHE A 309 20.60 -23.27 6.20
C PHE A 309 19.83 -24.58 6.10
N ASP A 310 20.27 -25.60 6.83
CA ASP A 310 19.57 -26.86 6.99
C ASP A 310 18.48 -26.71 8.05
N LYS A 311 17.22 -26.83 7.61
CA LYS A 311 16.02 -26.64 8.42
C LYS A 311 15.82 -27.72 9.48
N THR A 312 16.42 -28.89 9.29
CA THR A 312 16.31 -30.05 10.19
C THR A 312 17.39 -30.02 11.26
N THR A 313 18.64 -29.74 10.87
CA THR A 313 19.79 -29.79 11.79
C THR A 313 20.12 -28.45 12.42
N GLY A 314 19.64 -27.34 11.84
CA GLY A 314 20.03 -25.98 12.25
C GLY A 314 21.44 -25.59 11.78
N ALA A 315 22.04 -26.36 10.87
CA ALA A 315 23.36 -26.07 10.33
C ALA A 315 23.31 -24.89 9.36
N LEU A 316 24.00 -23.80 9.70
CA LEU A 316 24.27 -22.68 8.80
C LEU A 316 25.66 -22.84 8.19
N LYS A 317 25.72 -22.97 6.87
CA LYS A 317 26.93 -22.88 6.06
C LYS A 317 26.98 -21.54 5.34
N VAL A 318 28.06 -20.81 5.53
CA VAL A 318 28.39 -19.57 4.81
C VAL A 318 29.58 -19.83 3.91
N THR A 319 29.50 -19.49 2.63
CA THR A 319 30.61 -19.57 1.68
C THR A 319 30.79 -18.27 0.94
N LYS A 320 32.03 -17.80 0.83
CA LYS A 320 32.42 -16.67 0.00
C LYS A 320 32.77 -17.16 -1.41
N LYS A 321 32.28 -16.47 -2.43
CA LYS A 321 32.66 -16.67 -3.84
C LYS A 321 33.67 -15.63 -4.29
#